data_AF-A0AAW6NVG8-F1
#
_entry.id   AF-A0AAW6NVG8-F1
#
_cell.length_a   1.000
_cell.length_b   1.000
_cell.length_c   1.000
_cell.angle_alpha   90.00
_cell.angle_beta   90.00
_cell.angle_gamma   90.00
#
_symmetry.space_group_name_H-M   'P 1'
#
loop_
_entity.id
_entity.type
_entity.pdbx_description
1 polymer ?
#
loop_
_entity_poly.entity_id
_entity_poly.type
_entity_poly.pdbx_seq_one_letter_code
_entity_poly.pdbx_strand_id
1 'polypeptide(L)'
;MSDSPSVIFTAYATGILALIGLCQIFILISQRTQLRLDWAETYRKRWGEIRIDWSKVIYFGHSSGDYYQIATAEVISEIDRMKTERKNTTREIWALEPTIRVFTELNDICLRIMQGHLRIGDTYPILGTEFLRQSAAMRNLLDYEYSSRQGNWGDKEHVDVQRSIRTWLVCHDGIRRRCLILIDMLWAEAVRLEDLPPDDIRSAANAKIHTGKERKKRLKEEVIRLNGYFSIIRALSLSYFLQHSEYKVNKYSRGIDAVRLKELEDKWVKRYLEE
;
A
#
# COMPACT_ATOMS: atom_id res chain seq x y z
N MET A 1 -34.19 -24.27 -57.43
CA MET A 1 -34.22 -23.83 -56.02
C MET A 1 -33.36 -24.80 -55.22
N SER A 2 -32.06 -24.52 -55.04
CA SER A 2 -31.18 -25.37 -54.23
C SER A 2 -30.04 -24.57 -53.60
N ASP A 3 -30.36 -23.55 -52.81
CA ASP A 3 -29.38 -22.83 -52.00
C ASP A 3 -29.91 -22.76 -50.56
N SER A 4 -29.65 -23.77 -49.73
CA SER A 4 -30.11 -23.74 -48.32
C SER A 4 -29.40 -24.67 -47.31
N PRO A 5 -28.64 -25.74 -47.63
CA PRO A 5 -28.01 -26.55 -46.57
C PRO A 5 -26.66 -26.01 -46.11
N SER A 6 -25.83 -25.55 -47.04
CA SER A 6 -24.45 -25.12 -46.77
C SER A 6 -24.38 -23.82 -45.97
N VAL A 7 -25.21 -22.84 -46.32
CA VAL A 7 -25.29 -21.55 -45.63
C VAL A 7 -25.78 -21.72 -44.19
N ILE A 8 -26.79 -22.57 -43.97
CA ILE A 8 -27.31 -22.90 -42.65
C ILE A 8 -26.23 -23.60 -41.81
N PHE A 9 -25.50 -24.56 -42.40
CA PHE A 9 -24.38 -25.24 -41.72
C PHE A 9 -23.24 -24.28 -41.35
N THR A 10 -22.82 -23.40 -42.25
CA THR A 10 -21.77 -22.39 -41.98
C THR A 10 -22.20 -21.40 -40.90
N ALA A 11 -23.47 -21.00 -40.88
CA ALA A 11 -24.01 -20.12 -39.84
C ALA A 11 -23.98 -20.81 -38.46
N TYR A 12 -24.42 -22.07 -38.36
CA TYR A 12 -24.33 -22.84 -37.12
C TYR A 12 -22.88 -23.06 -36.67
N ALA A 13 -21.99 -23.42 -37.58
CA ALA A 13 -20.56 -23.60 -37.27
C ALA A 13 -19.91 -22.31 -36.76
N THR A 14 -20.24 -21.17 -37.37
CA THR A 14 -19.76 -19.84 -36.94
C THR A 14 -20.31 -19.47 -35.56
N GLY A 15 -21.60 -19.74 -35.31
CA GLY A 15 -22.23 -19.52 -34.01
C GLY A 15 -21.59 -20.35 -32.89
N ILE A 16 -21.31 -21.62 -33.16
CA ILE A 16 -20.61 -22.52 -32.22
C ILE A 16 -19.18 -22.04 -31.97
N LEU A 17 -18.45 -21.62 -33.01
CA LEU A 17 -17.09 -21.10 -32.86
C LEU A 17 -17.06 -19.82 -31.99
N ALA A 18 -18.00 -18.90 -32.22
CA ALA A 18 -18.14 -17.71 -31.40
C ALA A 18 -18.45 -18.06 -29.94
N LEU A 19 -19.32 -19.05 -29.69
CA LEU A 19 -19.63 -19.54 -28.36
C LEU A 19 -18.39 -20.13 -27.66
N ILE A 20 -17.62 -20.97 -28.37
CA ILE A 20 -16.36 -21.53 -27.85
C ILE A 20 -15.38 -20.41 -27.50
N GLY A 21 -15.24 -19.39 -28.36
CA GLY A 21 -14.41 -18.22 -28.09
C GLY A 21 -14.83 -17.45 -26.84
N LEU A 22 -16.14 -17.24 -26.64
CA LEU A 22 -16.67 -16.64 -25.41
C LEU A 22 -16.37 -17.49 -24.18
N CYS A 23 -16.57 -18.82 -24.27
CA CYS A 23 -16.23 -19.74 -23.18
C CYS A 23 -14.74 -19.68 -22.81
N GLN A 24 -13.84 -19.62 -23.79
CA GLN A 24 -12.40 -19.45 -23.56
C GLN A 24 -12.09 -18.15 -22.82
N ILE A 25 -12.73 -17.04 -23.20
CA ILE A 25 -12.58 -15.75 -22.50
C ILE A 25 -13.02 -15.89 -21.03
N PHE A 26 -14.17 -16.52 -20.76
CA PHE A 26 -14.63 -16.74 -19.39
C PHE A 26 -13.68 -17.61 -18.57
N ILE A 27 -13.16 -18.69 -19.15
CA ILE A 27 -12.16 -19.56 -18.50
C ILE A 27 -10.91 -18.76 -18.12
N LEU A 28 -10.39 -17.92 -19.03
CA LEU A 28 -9.23 -17.08 -18.76
C LEU A 28 -9.48 -16.05 -17.66
N ILE A 29 -10.67 -15.44 -17.62
CA ILE A 29 -11.07 -14.50 -16.56
C ILE A 29 -11.16 -15.23 -15.21
N SER A 30 -11.71 -16.44 -15.19
CA SER A 30 -11.84 -17.27 -14.01
C SER A 30 -10.46 -17.67 -13.46
N GLN A 31 -9.58 -18.22 -14.30
CA GLN A 31 -8.21 -18.58 -13.95
C GLN A 31 -7.43 -17.38 -13.39
N ARG A 32 -7.55 -16.21 -14.03
CA ARG A 32 -6.92 -14.97 -13.54
C ARG A 32 -7.45 -14.56 -12.16
N THR A 33 -8.72 -14.80 -11.89
CA THR A 33 -9.32 -14.49 -10.58
C THR A 33 -8.85 -15.46 -9.51
N GLN A 34 -8.77 -16.76 -9.81
CA GLN A 34 -8.23 -17.78 -8.90
C GLN A 34 -6.78 -17.48 -8.54
N LEU A 35 -5.92 -17.28 -9.55
CA LEU A 35 -4.51 -16.92 -9.32
C LEU A 35 -4.37 -15.69 -8.42
N ARG A 36 -5.23 -14.68 -8.60
CA ARG A 36 -5.22 -13.47 -7.77
C ARG A 36 -5.57 -13.76 -6.31
N LEU A 37 -6.55 -14.63 -6.06
CA LEU A 37 -6.94 -15.05 -4.72
C LEU A 37 -5.82 -15.86 -4.06
N ASP A 38 -5.17 -16.76 -4.81
CA ASP A 38 -4.03 -17.55 -4.33
C ASP A 38 -2.85 -16.64 -3.94
N TRP A 39 -2.56 -15.62 -4.74
CA TRP A 39 -1.58 -14.60 -4.38
C TRP A 39 -1.98 -13.87 -3.09
N ALA A 40 -3.22 -13.40 -2.98
CA ALA A 40 -3.69 -12.68 -1.79
C ALA A 40 -3.58 -13.54 -0.52
N GLU A 41 -3.91 -14.83 -0.59
CA GLU A 41 -3.75 -15.76 0.53
C GLU A 41 -2.28 -16.00 0.87
N THR A 42 -1.42 -16.12 -0.14
CA THR A 42 0.03 -16.27 0.06
C THR A 42 0.61 -15.06 0.81
N TYR A 43 0.27 -13.84 0.37
CA TYR A 43 0.72 -12.61 1.03
C TYR A 43 0.13 -12.45 2.43
N ARG A 44 -1.10 -12.92 2.67
CA ARG A 44 -1.70 -12.96 4.01
C ARG A 44 -0.89 -13.82 4.97
N LYS A 45 -0.50 -15.03 4.55
CA LYS A 45 0.33 -15.93 5.37
C LYS A 45 1.70 -15.33 5.65
N ARG A 46 2.40 -14.85 4.61
CA ARG A 46 3.71 -14.21 4.75
C ARG A 46 3.67 -12.98 5.65
N TRP A 47 2.66 -12.14 5.50
CA TRP A 47 2.46 -10.97 6.37
C TRP A 47 2.30 -11.38 7.84
N GLY A 48 1.54 -12.46 8.10
CA GLY A 48 1.42 -13.05 9.44
C GLY A 48 2.75 -13.52 10.01
N GLU A 49 3.59 -14.17 9.20
CA GLU A 49 4.92 -14.66 9.59
C GLU A 49 5.90 -13.53 9.94
N ILE A 50 5.83 -12.40 9.22
CA ILE A 50 6.73 -11.25 9.44
C ILE A 50 6.17 -10.22 10.42
N ARG A 51 5.04 -10.49 11.10
CA ARG A 51 4.37 -9.51 11.97
C ARG A 51 5.27 -9.02 13.11
N ILE A 52 6.06 -9.92 13.69
CA ILE A 52 7.04 -9.57 14.75
C ILE A 52 8.14 -8.66 14.18
N ASP A 53 8.65 -8.98 12.99
CA ASP A 53 9.66 -8.16 12.31
C ASP A 53 9.12 -6.76 11.97
N TRP A 54 7.89 -6.70 11.47
CA TRP A 54 7.18 -5.45 11.21
C TRP A 54 7.06 -4.61 12.49
N SER A 55 6.73 -5.23 13.61
CA SER A 55 6.66 -4.56 14.90
C SER A 55 7.99 -3.87 15.25
N LYS A 56 9.12 -4.58 15.12
CA LYS A 56 10.46 -4.01 15.35
C LYS A 56 10.75 -2.82 14.42
N VAL A 57 10.38 -2.93 13.15
CA VAL A 57 10.52 -1.82 12.18
C VAL A 57 9.72 -0.60 12.61
N ILE A 58 8.48 -0.79 13.07
CA ILE A 58 7.65 0.33 13.54
C ILE A 58 8.20 0.94 14.82
N TYR A 59 8.69 0.14 15.76
CA TYR A 59 9.34 0.65 16.96
C TYR A 59 10.48 1.63 16.60
N PHE A 60 11.36 1.24 15.68
CA PHE A 60 12.44 2.13 15.23
C PHE A 60 11.94 3.28 14.35
N GLY A 61 10.79 3.16 13.70
CA GLY A 61 10.19 4.24 12.94
C GLY A 61 9.57 5.34 13.80
N HIS A 62 9.15 5.02 15.02
CA HIS A 62 8.68 5.98 16.01
C HIS A 62 9.81 6.73 16.69
N SER A 63 9.49 7.83 17.37
CA SER A 63 10.42 8.44 18.32
C SER A 63 10.54 7.58 19.58
N SER A 64 11.65 7.74 20.30
CA SER A 64 11.81 7.07 21.58
C SER A 64 10.76 7.57 22.57
N GLY A 65 9.98 6.65 23.15
CA GLY A 65 8.92 6.98 24.11
C GLY A 65 7.55 7.27 23.47
N ASP A 66 7.44 7.26 22.14
CA ASP A 66 6.14 7.38 21.47
C ASP A 66 5.24 6.17 21.76
N TYR A 67 3.93 6.40 21.65
CA TYR A 67 2.94 5.37 21.83
C TYR A 67 3.07 4.25 20.79
N TYR A 68 3.29 3.03 21.28
CA TYR A 68 3.55 1.86 20.46
C TYR A 68 2.70 0.66 20.93
N GLN A 69 1.83 0.16 20.05
CA GLN A 69 0.81 -0.85 20.38
C GLN A 69 0.95 -2.19 19.64
N ILE A 70 1.94 -2.32 18.74
CA ILE A 70 1.94 -3.41 17.77
C ILE A 70 2.55 -4.69 18.34
N ALA A 71 3.44 -4.56 19.32
CA ALA A 71 4.08 -5.71 19.95
C ALA A 71 3.70 -5.84 21.43
N THR A 72 3.86 -7.06 21.94
CA THR A 72 3.67 -7.34 23.36
C THR A 72 4.80 -6.74 24.19
N ALA A 73 4.60 -6.63 25.51
CA ALA A 73 5.60 -6.10 26.43
C ALA A 73 6.92 -6.89 26.38
N GLU A 74 6.85 -8.19 26.13
CA GLU A 74 8.03 -9.07 26.01
C GLU A 74 8.87 -8.68 24.79
N VAL A 75 8.23 -8.43 23.64
CA VAL A 75 8.93 -8.01 22.42
C VAL A 75 9.54 -6.61 22.61
N ILE A 76 8.84 -5.70 23.26
CA ILE A 76 9.36 -4.36 23.56
C ILE A 76 10.59 -4.45 24.48
N SER A 77 10.49 -5.25 25.55
CA SER A 77 11.63 -5.49 26.45
C SER A 77 12.83 -6.12 25.73
N GLU A 78 12.59 -7.00 24.75
CA GLU A 78 13.65 -7.55 23.91
C GLU A 78 14.27 -6.46 23.02
N ILE A 79 13.46 -5.62 22.37
CA ILE A 79 13.92 -4.49 21.56
C ILE A 79 14.82 -3.56 22.40
N ASP A 80 14.36 -3.16 23.58
CA ASP A 80 15.09 -2.25 24.48
C ASP A 80 16.43 -2.85 24.93
N ARG A 81 16.45 -4.15 25.25
CA ARG A 81 17.68 -4.87 25.61
C ARG A 81 18.67 -4.89 24.45
N MET A 82 18.21 -5.21 23.24
CA MET A 82 19.08 -5.30 22.05
C MET A 82 19.58 -3.93 21.60
N LYS A 83 18.77 -2.87 21.76
CA LYS A 83 19.14 -1.48 21.47
C LYS A 83 20.31 -0.98 22.31
N THR A 84 20.38 -1.40 23.57
CA THR A 84 21.43 -0.99 24.53
C THR A 84 22.70 -1.83 24.44
N GLU A 85 22.75 -2.83 23.57
CA GLU A 85 23.89 -3.72 23.44
C GLU A 85 25.10 -2.99 22.82
N ARG A 86 26.26 -3.04 23.52
CA ARG A 86 27.46 -2.25 23.15
C ARG A 86 28.10 -2.65 21.82
N LYS A 87 27.80 -3.84 21.30
CA LYS A 87 28.33 -4.28 20.00
C LYS A 87 27.47 -3.70 18.88
N ASN A 88 27.95 -2.60 18.28
CA ASN A 88 27.27 -1.92 17.17
C ASN A 88 26.85 -2.88 16.05
N THR A 89 27.71 -3.85 15.68
CA THR A 89 27.40 -4.84 14.63
C THR A 89 26.17 -5.70 14.97
N THR A 90 26.03 -6.13 16.22
CA THR A 90 24.89 -6.96 16.67
C THR A 90 23.60 -6.15 16.66
N ARG A 91 23.66 -4.90 17.14
CA ARG A 91 22.52 -3.97 17.14
C ARG A 91 22.03 -3.66 15.74
N GLU A 92 22.95 -3.43 14.80
CA GLU A 92 22.62 -3.13 13.41
C GLU A 92 22.04 -4.34 12.67
N ILE A 93 22.62 -5.54 12.83
CA ILE A 93 22.08 -6.77 12.23
C ILE A 93 20.64 -6.99 12.70
N TRP A 94 20.40 -6.85 14.00
CA TRP A 94 19.10 -7.12 14.59
C TRP A 94 18.01 -6.14 14.13
N ALA A 95 18.36 -4.90 13.79
CA ALA A 95 17.42 -3.93 13.24
C ALA A 95 17.29 -4.01 11.71
N LEU A 96 18.39 -4.30 11.01
CA LEU A 96 18.41 -4.37 9.55
C LEU A 96 17.75 -5.62 9.00
N GLU A 97 17.90 -6.79 9.63
CA GLU A 97 17.28 -8.02 9.14
C GLU A 97 15.74 -7.92 9.10
N PRO A 98 15.03 -7.49 10.16
CA PRO A 98 13.59 -7.23 10.12
C PRO A 98 13.22 -6.19 9.07
N THR A 99 14.01 -5.12 8.97
CA THR A 99 13.84 -4.05 7.98
C THR A 99 13.86 -4.61 6.55
N ILE A 100 14.88 -5.42 6.23
CA ILE A 100 15.03 -6.05 4.92
C ILE A 100 13.83 -6.93 4.61
N ARG A 101 13.42 -7.80 5.55
CA ARG A 101 12.29 -8.71 5.36
C ARG A 101 10.99 -7.94 5.09
N VAL A 102 10.66 -6.97 5.93
CA VAL A 102 9.43 -6.19 5.85
C VAL A 102 9.36 -5.35 4.58
N PHE A 103 10.40 -4.56 4.30
CA PHE A 103 10.37 -3.69 3.12
C PHE A 103 10.47 -4.49 1.82
N THR A 104 11.10 -5.66 1.81
CA THR A 104 11.10 -6.57 0.65
C THR A 104 9.71 -7.11 0.37
N GLU A 105 8.99 -7.54 1.41
CA GLU A 105 7.61 -8.04 1.28
C GLU A 105 6.66 -6.94 0.76
N LEU A 106 6.72 -5.74 1.35
CA LEU A 106 5.95 -4.59 0.89
C LEU A 106 6.30 -4.18 -0.55
N ASN A 107 7.58 -4.24 -0.91
CA ASN A 107 8.01 -4.02 -2.29
C ASN A 107 7.41 -5.06 -3.24
N ASP A 108 7.41 -6.35 -2.89
CA ASP A 108 6.85 -7.41 -3.75
C ASP A 108 5.34 -7.23 -3.94
N ILE A 109 4.61 -6.95 -2.84
CA ILE A 109 3.18 -6.61 -2.91
C ILE A 109 2.95 -5.42 -3.85
N CYS A 110 3.73 -4.34 -3.70
CA CYS A 110 3.62 -3.17 -4.55
C CYS A 110 3.91 -3.49 -6.03
N LEU A 111 4.92 -4.32 -6.30
CA LEU A 111 5.25 -4.80 -7.64
C LEU A 111 4.08 -5.55 -8.27
N ARG A 112 3.47 -6.49 -7.55
CA ARG A 112 2.31 -7.25 -8.05
C ARG A 112 1.11 -6.37 -8.34
N ILE A 113 0.86 -5.35 -7.53
CA ILE A 113 -0.17 -4.33 -7.81
C ILE A 113 0.20 -3.53 -9.06
N MET A 114 1.44 -3.06 -9.18
CA MET A 114 1.88 -2.27 -10.34
C MET A 114 1.99 -3.07 -11.64
N GLN A 115 2.05 -4.40 -11.58
CA GLN A 115 2.02 -5.31 -12.74
C GLN A 115 0.60 -5.80 -13.09
N GLY A 116 -0.30 -5.90 -12.10
CA GLY A 116 -1.69 -6.34 -12.29
C GLY A 116 -2.02 -7.75 -11.97
N HIS A 117 -1.13 -8.35 -11.20
CA HIS A 117 -1.33 -9.63 -10.56
C HIS A 117 -2.22 -9.45 -9.32
N LEU A 118 -2.11 -8.33 -8.62
CA LEU A 118 -2.97 -7.97 -7.48
C LEU A 118 -3.78 -6.70 -7.73
N ARG A 119 -4.92 -6.59 -7.05
CA ARG A 119 -5.73 -5.36 -6.95
C ARG A 119 -5.52 -4.74 -5.58
N ILE A 120 -5.55 -3.42 -5.51
CA ILE A 120 -5.37 -2.66 -4.26
C ILE A 120 -6.43 -3.09 -3.22
N GLY A 121 -7.69 -3.27 -3.63
CA GLY A 121 -8.76 -3.72 -2.74
C GLY A 121 -8.65 -5.17 -2.26
N ASP A 122 -7.89 -6.02 -2.95
CA ASP A 122 -7.59 -7.38 -2.45
C ASP A 122 -6.38 -7.37 -1.50
N THR A 123 -5.47 -6.41 -1.68
CA THR A 123 -4.29 -6.22 -0.83
C THR A 123 -4.62 -5.50 0.48
N TYR A 124 -5.51 -4.51 0.46
CA TYR A 124 -5.82 -3.71 1.64
C TYR A 124 -6.27 -4.55 2.86
N PRO A 125 -7.15 -5.56 2.72
CA PRO A 125 -7.51 -6.45 3.84
C PRO A 125 -6.36 -7.30 4.39
N ILE A 126 -5.26 -7.47 3.66
CA ILE A 126 -4.08 -8.22 4.12
C ILE A 126 -3.32 -7.42 5.19
N LEU A 127 -3.14 -6.12 4.94
CA LEU A 127 -2.36 -5.22 5.80
C LEU A 127 -3.25 -4.51 6.84
N GLY A 128 -4.48 -4.19 6.45
CA GLY A 128 -5.51 -3.59 7.30
C GLY A 128 -5.24 -2.13 7.67
N THR A 129 -6.14 -1.60 8.51
CA THR A 129 -6.04 -0.26 9.09
C THR A 129 -4.88 -0.12 10.06
N GLU A 130 -4.44 -1.22 10.70
CA GLU A 130 -3.28 -1.28 11.59
C GLU A 130 -2.02 -0.77 10.87
N PHE A 131 -1.80 -1.21 9.63
CA PHE A 131 -0.69 -0.75 8.81
C PHE A 131 -0.74 0.77 8.54
N LEU A 132 -1.92 1.32 8.26
CA LEU A 132 -2.09 2.74 7.95
C LEU A 132 -1.86 3.65 9.16
N ARG A 133 -2.33 3.23 10.35
CA ARG A 133 -2.05 3.94 11.61
C ARG A 133 -0.55 4.09 11.86
N GLN A 134 0.23 3.15 11.36
CA GLN A 134 1.69 3.10 11.54
C GLN A 134 2.46 3.61 10.33
N SER A 135 1.75 4.16 9.34
CA SER A 135 2.37 4.68 8.12
C SER A 135 3.26 5.91 8.37
N ALA A 136 3.03 6.67 9.45
CA ALA A 136 3.91 7.78 9.86
C ALA A 136 5.30 7.26 10.28
N ALA A 137 5.36 6.25 11.15
CA ALA A 137 6.61 5.60 11.55
C ALA A 137 7.36 5.00 10.34
N MET A 138 6.63 4.35 9.43
CA MET A 138 7.22 3.85 8.18
C MET A 138 7.77 4.98 7.31
N ARG A 139 7.03 6.09 7.17
CA ARG A 139 7.48 7.27 6.42
C ARG A 139 8.69 7.93 7.08
N ASN A 140 8.81 7.92 8.41
CA ASN A 140 9.99 8.42 9.10
C ASN A 140 11.26 7.64 8.72
N LEU A 141 11.15 6.34 8.43
CA LEU A 141 12.26 5.53 7.92
C LEU A 141 12.48 5.69 6.42
N LEU A 142 11.40 5.79 5.65
CA LEU A 142 11.44 5.83 4.18
C LEU A 142 11.69 7.22 3.59
N ASP A 143 11.38 8.31 4.30
CA ASP A 143 11.39 9.67 3.76
C ASP A 143 12.15 10.61 4.70
N TYR A 144 13.36 10.99 4.28
CA TYR A 144 14.24 11.85 5.05
C TYR A 144 13.65 13.24 5.27
N GLU A 145 12.95 13.80 4.26
CA GLU A 145 12.29 15.10 4.42
C GLU A 145 11.15 15.01 5.42
N TYR A 146 10.39 13.91 5.40
CA TYR A 146 9.34 13.66 6.40
C TYR A 146 9.92 13.60 7.82
N SER A 147 11.03 12.87 8.01
CA SER A 147 11.72 12.78 9.29
C SER A 147 12.15 14.14 9.83
N SER A 148 12.79 14.95 8.98
CA SER A 148 13.31 16.26 9.37
C SER A 148 12.21 17.21 9.86
N ARG A 149 10.99 17.10 9.30
CA ARG A 149 9.84 17.93 9.67
C ARG A 149 9.18 17.50 10.97
N GLN A 150 9.26 16.22 11.34
CA GLN A 150 8.69 15.73 12.59
C GLN A 150 9.54 16.09 13.82
N GLY A 151 10.79 16.53 13.65
CA GLY A 151 11.64 16.93 14.79
C GLY A 151 11.99 15.79 15.74
N ASN A 152 11.87 14.54 15.29
CA ASN A 152 12.01 13.34 16.11
C ASN A 152 13.47 13.04 16.45
N TRP A 153 13.92 13.55 17.60
CA TRP A 153 15.20 13.20 18.22
C TRP A 153 14.93 12.18 19.34
N GLY A 154 14.97 10.89 19.00
CA GLY A 154 15.05 9.84 20.01
C GLY A 154 16.40 9.87 20.75
N ASP A 155 16.60 8.97 21.69
CA ASP A 155 17.94 8.76 22.25
C ASP A 155 18.97 8.39 21.17
N LYS A 156 20.25 8.54 21.50
CA LYS A 156 21.35 8.42 20.55
C LYS A 156 21.36 7.05 19.89
N GLU A 157 21.09 6.00 20.66
CA GLU A 157 21.02 4.62 20.22
C GLU A 157 19.91 4.41 19.19
N HIS A 158 18.73 4.98 19.43
CA HIS A 158 17.59 4.92 18.52
C HIS A 158 17.89 5.64 17.20
N VAL A 159 18.48 6.83 17.28
CA VAL A 159 18.86 7.63 16.10
C VAL A 159 19.93 6.93 15.27
N ASP A 160 20.91 6.29 15.92
CA ASP A 160 21.95 5.53 15.23
C ASP A 160 21.36 4.35 14.45
N VAL A 161 20.42 3.59 15.05
CA VAL A 161 19.72 2.49 14.36
C VAL A 161 18.87 3.01 13.19
N GLN A 162 18.11 4.08 13.39
CA GLN A 162 17.34 4.73 12.32
C GLN A 162 18.25 5.16 11.16
N ARG A 163 19.44 5.69 11.47
CA ARG A 163 20.43 6.07 10.45
C ARG A 163 20.89 4.86 9.64
N SER A 164 21.19 3.73 10.29
CA SER A 164 21.61 2.51 9.59
C SER A 164 20.49 1.96 8.69
N ILE A 165 19.25 1.93 9.17
CA ILE A 165 18.07 1.55 8.38
C ILE A 165 17.90 2.47 7.16
N ARG A 166 17.92 3.79 7.37
CA ARG A 166 17.80 4.78 6.29
C ARG A 166 18.92 4.65 5.26
N THR A 167 20.15 4.42 5.71
CA THR A 167 21.31 4.21 4.83
C THR A 167 21.07 3.02 3.92
N TRP A 168 20.60 1.89 4.46
CA TRP A 168 20.24 0.73 3.65
C TRP A 168 19.11 1.04 2.65
N LEU A 169 18.06 1.74 3.07
CA LEU A 169 16.93 2.14 2.20
C LEU A 169 17.35 3.09 1.08
N VAL A 170 18.31 3.99 1.32
CA VAL A 170 18.89 4.87 0.30
C VAL A 170 19.68 4.06 -0.73
N CYS A 171 20.47 3.08 -0.28
CA CYS A 171 21.17 2.16 -1.18
C CYS A 171 20.21 1.30 -2.02
N HIS A 172 18.99 1.06 -1.52
CA HIS A 172 17.95 0.27 -2.18
C HIS A 172 16.74 1.14 -2.59
N ASP A 173 17.00 2.26 -3.27
CA ASP A 173 15.98 3.27 -3.56
C ASP A 173 14.77 2.72 -4.36
N GLY A 174 14.96 1.65 -5.13
CA GLY A 174 13.86 0.93 -5.79
C GLY A 174 12.82 0.37 -4.81
N ILE A 175 13.27 -0.27 -3.73
CA ILE A 175 12.41 -0.80 -2.66
C ILE A 175 11.74 0.36 -1.94
N ARG A 176 12.54 1.35 -1.52
CA ARG A 176 12.07 2.54 -0.81
C ARG A 176 10.95 3.28 -1.54
N ARG A 177 11.15 3.62 -2.82
CA ARG A 177 10.14 4.32 -3.65
C ARG A 177 8.84 3.53 -3.75
N ARG A 178 8.91 2.22 -3.96
CA ARG A 178 7.72 1.37 -4.10
C ARG A 178 6.97 1.22 -2.78
N CYS A 179 7.67 1.15 -1.65
CA CYS A 179 7.02 1.16 -0.34
C CYS A 179 6.26 2.47 -0.10
N LEU A 180 6.83 3.62 -0.48
CA LEU A 180 6.12 4.91 -0.42
C LEU A 180 4.88 4.94 -1.32
N ILE A 181 4.99 4.41 -2.54
CA ILE A 181 3.86 4.27 -3.48
C ILE A 181 2.77 3.37 -2.89
N LEU A 182 3.15 2.23 -2.27
CA LEU A 182 2.20 1.31 -1.64
C LEU A 182 1.42 2.00 -0.52
N ILE A 183 2.12 2.74 0.36
CA ILE A 183 1.47 3.50 1.43
C ILE A 183 0.45 4.48 0.81
N ASP A 184 0.81 5.20 -0.25
CA ASP A 184 -0.11 6.13 -0.93
C ASP A 184 -1.34 5.42 -1.52
N MET A 185 -1.16 4.24 -2.12
CA MET A 185 -2.24 3.42 -2.66
C MET A 185 -3.18 2.90 -1.56
N LEU A 186 -2.63 2.44 -0.44
CA LEU A 186 -3.44 1.93 0.69
C LEU A 186 -4.22 3.06 1.36
N TRP A 187 -3.63 4.25 1.51
CA TRP A 187 -4.36 5.44 1.97
C TRP A 187 -5.53 5.79 1.03
N ALA A 188 -5.32 5.72 -0.29
CA ALA A 188 -6.39 5.94 -1.26
C ALA A 188 -7.51 4.91 -1.16
N GLU A 189 -7.19 3.64 -0.91
CA GLU A 189 -8.19 2.59 -0.73
C GLU A 189 -8.98 2.75 0.58
N ALA A 190 -8.31 3.06 1.69
CA ALA A 190 -8.99 3.24 2.97
C ALA A 190 -9.94 4.46 2.97
N VAL A 191 -9.55 5.56 2.31
CA VAL A 191 -10.45 6.71 2.12
C VAL A 191 -11.63 6.34 1.22
N ARG A 192 -11.41 5.55 0.16
CA ARG A 192 -12.48 5.07 -0.72
C ARG A 192 -13.50 4.20 0.02
N LEU A 193 -13.05 3.44 1.02
CA LEU A 193 -13.87 2.59 1.87
C LEU A 193 -14.50 3.34 3.07
N GLU A 194 -14.15 4.62 3.29
CA GLU A 194 -14.53 5.38 4.50
C GLU A 194 -14.07 4.70 5.82
N ASP A 195 -12.96 3.96 5.77
CA ASP A 195 -12.41 3.17 6.90
C ASP A 195 -11.54 3.97 7.87
N LEU A 196 -11.36 5.27 7.62
CA LEU A 196 -10.49 6.16 8.40
C LEU A 196 -11.29 7.24 9.11
N PRO A 197 -10.83 7.72 10.29
CA PRO A 197 -11.42 8.88 10.95
C PRO A 197 -11.42 10.13 10.06
N PRO A 198 -12.45 10.99 10.14
CA PRO A 198 -12.52 12.21 9.34
C PRO A 198 -11.28 13.11 9.47
N ASP A 199 -10.70 13.21 10.67
CA ASP A 199 -9.47 13.99 10.91
C ASP A 199 -8.25 13.42 10.20
N ASP A 200 -8.10 12.09 10.17
CA ASP A 200 -7.02 11.43 9.43
C ASP A 200 -7.16 11.64 7.93
N ILE A 201 -8.40 11.55 7.41
CA ILE A 201 -8.73 11.82 6.01
C ILE A 201 -8.37 13.27 5.66
N ARG A 202 -8.79 14.23 6.50
CA ARG A 202 -8.51 15.67 6.35
C ARG A 202 -7.01 15.96 6.34
N SER A 203 -6.29 15.42 7.32
CA SER A 203 -4.83 15.57 7.44
C SER A 203 -4.11 15.03 6.21
N ALA A 204 -4.47 13.82 5.77
CA ALA A 204 -3.89 13.19 4.59
C ALA A 204 -4.19 13.97 3.29
N ALA A 205 -5.40 14.51 3.16
CA ALA A 205 -5.80 15.33 2.02
C ALA A 205 -5.02 16.65 1.97
N ASN A 206 -4.92 17.34 3.11
CA ASN A 206 -4.15 18.58 3.26
C ASN A 206 -2.69 18.38 2.85
N ALA A 207 -2.05 17.30 3.32
CA ALA A 207 -0.67 16.98 2.94
C ALA A 207 -0.50 16.74 1.43
N LYS A 208 -1.55 16.29 0.74
CA LYS A 208 -1.53 15.99 -0.71
C LYS A 208 -1.86 17.18 -1.59
N ILE A 209 -2.30 18.31 -1.04
CA ILE A 209 -2.42 19.57 -1.79
C ILE A 209 -1.06 19.93 -2.43
N HIS A 210 0.02 19.78 -1.66
CA HIS A 210 1.36 20.11 -2.13
C HIS A 210 2.11 18.92 -2.76
N THR A 211 1.79 17.69 -2.34
CA THR A 211 2.58 16.50 -2.73
C THR A 211 1.88 15.57 -3.73
N GLY A 212 0.58 15.74 -3.99
CA GLY A 212 -0.21 14.81 -4.81
C GLY A 212 0.27 14.69 -6.26
N LYS A 213 0.63 15.82 -6.89
CA LYS A 213 1.15 15.83 -8.27
C LYS A 213 2.43 14.98 -8.40
N GLU A 214 3.36 15.14 -7.46
CA GLU A 214 4.63 14.43 -7.46
C GLU A 214 4.45 12.93 -7.19
N ARG A 215 3.58 12.57 -6.24
CA ARG A 215 3.26 11.16 -5.95
C ARG A 215 2.66 10.45 -7.16
N LYS A 216 1.71 11.09 -7.85
CA LYS A 216 1.13 10.55 -9.10
C LYS A 216 2.20 10.41 -10.20
N LYS A 217 3.09 11.40 -10.36
CA LYS A 217 4.19 11.33 -11.32
C LYS A 217 5.11 10.14 -11.02
N ARG A 218 5.55 10.01 -9.76
CA ARG A 218 6.40 8.91 -9.27
C ARG A 218 5.80 7.54 -9.56
N LEU A 219 4.50 7.36 -9.28
CA LEU A 219 3.78 6.13 -9.58
C LEU A 219 3.75 5.82 -11.08
N LYS A 220 3.48 6.81 -11.95
CA LYS A 220 3.48 6.60 -13.41
C LYS A 220 4.83 6.14 -13.91
N GLU A 221 5.88 6.85 -13.51
CA GLU A 221 7.25 6.55 -13.90
C GLU A 221 7.66 5.15 -13.44
N GLU A 222 7.30 4.77 -12.22
CA GLU A 222 7.56 3.43 -11.68
C GLU A 222 6.86 2.33 -12.48
N VAL A 223 5.56 2.52 -12.79
CA VAL A 223 4.78 1.53 -13.54
C VAL A 223 5.34 1.36 -14.96
N ILE A 224 5.66 2.47 -15.63
CA ILE A 224 6.25 2.45 -16.98
C ILE A 224 7.63 1.80 -16.96
N ARG A 225 8.45 2.09 -15.94
CA ARG A 225 9.78 1.48 -15.81
C ARG A 225 9.72 -0.04 -15.63
N LEU A 226 8.71 -0.54 -14.92
CA LEU A 226 8.57 -1.98 -14.64
C LEU A 226 7.95 -2.78 -15.78
N ASN A 227 7.02 -2.18 -16.52
CA ASN A 227 6.18 -2.90 -17.49
C ASN A 227 6.38 -2.41 -18.94
N GLY A 228 7.24 -1.42 -19.16
CA GLY A 228 7.44 -0.76 -20.44
C GLY A 228 6.33 0.24 -20.80
N TYR A 229 6.52 0.93 -21.92
CA TYR A 229 5.65 2.03 -22.37
C TYR A 229 4.20 1.61 -22.66
N PHE A 230 3.94 0.35 -23.03
CA PHE A 230 2.58 -0.13 -23.27
C PHE A 230 1.71 -0.16 -22.00
N SER A 231 2.30 0.01 -20.82
CA SER A 231 1.58 0.07 -19.54
C SER A 231 1.01 1.45 -19.17
N ILE A 232 1.02 2.43 -20.09
CA ILE A 232 0.49 3.79 -19.82
C ILE A 232 -0.94 3.78 -19.30
N ILE A 233 -1.83 2.95 -19.87
CA ILE A 233 -3.24 2.86 -19.42
C ILE A 233 -3.30 2.47 -17.95
N ARG A 234 -2.46 1.52 -17.54
CA ARG A 234 -2.34 1.08 -16.16
C ARG A 234 -1.79 2.18 -15.26
N ALA A 235 -0.72 2.84 -15.69
CA ALA A 235 -0.12 3.95 -14.97
C ALA A 235 -1.13 5.08 -14.74
N LEU A 236 -1.94 5.42 -15.75
CA LEU A 236 -3.02 6.40 -15.66
C LEU A 236 -4.12 5.94 -14.69
N SER A 237 -4.56 4.68 -14.80
CA SER A 237 -5.58 4.10 -13.93
C SER A 237 -5.17 4.15 -12.44
N LEU A 238 -3.94 3.71 -12.12
CA LEU A 238 -3.42 3.76 -10.74
C LEU A 238 -3.22 5.20 -10.26
N SER A 239 -2.81 6.12 -11.13
CA SER A 239 -2.70 7.54 -10.78
C SER A 239 -4.04 8.19 -10.50
N TYR A 240 -5.07 7.83 -11.27
CA TYR A 240 -6.44 8.29 -11.06
C TYR A 240 -7.02 7.68 -9.78
N PHE A 241 -6.58 6.47 -9.41
CA PHE A 241 -6.95 5.85 -8.14
C PHE A 241 -6.39 6.63 -6.93
N LEU A 242 -5.16 7.15 -6.98
CA LEU A 242 -4.59 7.94 -5.87
C LEU A 242 -5.44 9.18 -5.48
N GLN A 243 -6.23 9.71 -6.43
CA GLN A 243 -7.11 10.86 -6.20
C GLN A 243 -8.16 10.59 -5.13
N HIS A 244 -8.50 9.33 -4.80
CA HIS A 244 -9.42 9.02 -3.71
C HIS A 244 -9.00 9.63 -2.38
N SER A 245 -7.71 9.89 -2.18
CA SER A 245 -7.19 10.52 -0.97
C SER A 245 -6.80 11.99 -1.12
N GLU A 246 -7.17 12.62 -2.25
CA GLU A 246 -7.00 14.05 -2.52
C GLU A 246 -8.37 14.74 -2.47
N TYR A 247 -8.43 16.05 -2.23
CA TYR A 247 -9.69 16.79 -2.38
C TYR A 247 -10.17 16.78 -3.83
N LYS A 248 -11.50 16.68 -4.01
CA LYS A 248 -12.11 16.83 -5.34
C LYS A 248 -11.79 18.21 -5.91
N VAL A 249 -11.42 18.23 -7.19
CA VAL A 249 -11.25 19.48 -7.95
C VAL A 249 -12.61 19.94 -8.51
N ASN A 250 -13.48 18.98 -8.85
CA ASN A 250 -14.83 19.24 -9.34
C ASN A 250 -15.80 18.11 -8.95
N LYS A 251 -17.11 18.32 -9.18
CA LYS A 251 -18.19 17.39 -8.79
C LYS A 251 -18.06 15.98 -9.41
N TYR A 252 -17.43 15.87 -10.58
CA TYR A 252 -17.29 14.61 -11.33
C TYR A 252 -15.93 13.92 -11.10
N SER A 253 -14.99 14.60 -10.45
CA SER A 253 -13.68 14.06 -10.12
C SER A 253 -13.75 13.12 -8.92
N ARG A 254 -12.86 12.14 -8.89
CA ARG A 254 -12.62 11.33 -7.69
C ARG A 254 -11.97 12.19 -6.61
N GLY A 255 -12.22 11.81 -5.37
CA GLY A 255 -11.59 12.41 -4.21
C GLY A 255 -12.56 12.70 -3.09
N ILE A 256 -12.02 13.36 -2.08
CA ILE A 256 -12.70 13.73 -0.85
C ILE A 256 -13.54 14.97 -1.10
N ASP A 257 -14.82 14.85 -0.79
CA ASP A 257 -15.76 15.95 -0.81
C ASP A 257 -15.80 16.58 0.59
N ALA A 258 -15.46 17.86 0.71
CA ALA A 258 -15.40 18.53 2.00
C ALA A 258 -16.76 18.55 2.72
N VAL A 259 -17.87 18.59 1.97
CA VAL A 259 -19.23 18.53 2.54
C VAL A 259 -19.49 17.14 3.11
N ARG A 260 -19.20 16.09 2.33
CA ARG A 260 -19.32 14.70 2.78
C ARG A 260 -18.44 14.40 3.99
N LEU A 261 -17.24 14.96 4.03
CA LEU A 261 -16.32 14.79 5.14
C LEU A 261 -16.89 15.37 6.44
N LYS A 262 -17.54 16.54 6.36
CA LYS A 262 -18.24 17.14 7.50
C LYS A 262 -19.43 16.30 7.95
N GLU A 263 -20.25 15.78 7.02
CA GLU A 263 -21.33 14.86 7.35
C GLU A 263 -20.82 13.59 8.06
N LEU A 264 -19.65 13.10 7.66
CA LEU A 264 -19.03 11.92 8.26
C LEU A 264 -18.52 12.23 9.67
N GLU A 265 -17.91 13.40 9.87
CA GLU A 265 -17.54 13.92 11.20
C GLU A 265 -18.75 14.02 12.13
N ASP A 266 -19.85 14.65 11.68
CA ASP A 266 -21.08 14.76 12.47
C ASP A 266 -21.63 13.37 12.87
N LYS A 267 -21.61 12.39 11.95
CA LYS A 267 -22.03 11.01 12.22
C LYS A 267 -21.12 10.28 13.20
N TRP A 268 -19.84 10.62 13.25
CA TRP A 268 -18.89 10.02 14.19
C TRP A 268 -19.06 10.65 15.57
N VAL A 269 -19.15 11.98 15.64
CA VAL A 269 -19.40 12.73 16.88
C VAL A 269 -20.67 12.23 17.58
N LYS A 270 -21.79 12.10 16.85
CA LYS A 270 -23.04 11.54 17.41
C LYS A 270 -22.85 10.13 17.99
N ARG A 271 -22.14 9.26 17.26
CA ARG A 271 -21.85 7.88 17.71
C ARG A 271 -21.01 7.83 18.98
N TYR A 272 -20.05 8.75 19.14
CA TYR A 272 -19.18 8.77 20.32
C TYR A 272 -19.81 9.45 21.53
N LEU A 273 -20.76 10.36 21.32
CA LEU A 273 -21.42 11.11 22.39
C LEU A 273 -22.74 10.46 22.87
N GLU A 274 -23.12 9.29 22.34
CA GLU A 274 -24.38 8.59 22.64
C GLU A 274 -25.63 9.48 22.49
N GLU A 275 -25.74 10.22 21.38
CA GLU A 275 -27.00 10.85 20.90
C GLU A 275 -27.58 10.12 19.68
#